data_AF-A0A270B3D5-F1
#
_entry.id   AF-A0A270B3D5-F1
#
_cell.length_a   1.000
_cell.length_b   1.000
_cell.length_c   1.000
_cell.angle_alpha   90.00
_cell.angle_beta   90.00
_cell.angle_gamma   90.00
#
_symmetry.space_group_name_H-M   'P 1'
#
loop_
_entity.id
_entity.type
_entity.pdbx_description
1 polymer ?
#
loop_
_entity_poly.entity_id
_entity_poly.type
_entity_poly.pdbx_seq_one_letter_code
_entity_poly.pdbx_strand_id
1 'polypeptide(L)' 'MTKQSEPTIGGTPRAAKRPAHVRAPADWSNDPVPAPKPLAEEPDAEQPGGRNPVRYGDWELKGLAVDF' A
#
# COMPACT_ATOMS: atom_id res chain seq x y z
N MET A 1 1.50 -24.47 36.39
CA MET A 1 1.31 -24.22 34.95
C MET A 1 -0.13 -23.82 34.68
N THR A 2 -0.36 -22.55 34.33
CA THR A 2 -1.66 -22.00 33.94
C THR A 2 -2.07 -22.57 32.57
N LYS A 3 -3.17 -23.32 32.51
CA LYS A 3 -3.74 -23.78 31.23
C LYS A 3 -4.45 -22.60 30.57
N GLN A 4 -3.91 -22.11 29.44
CA GLN A 4 -4.61 -21.12 28.63
C GLN A 4 -5.87 -21.76 28.05
N SER A 5 -7.02 -21.13 28.25
CA SER A 5 -8.29 -21.55 27.66
C SER A 5 -8.23 -21.29 26.15
N GLU A 6 -8.41 -22.33 25.36
CA GLU A 6 -8.49 -22.20 23.90
C GLU A 6 -9.67 -21.30 23.53
N PRO A 7 -9.48 -20.28 22.67
CA PRO A 7 -10.58 -19.44 22.23
C PRO A 7 -11.50 -20.28 21.35
N THR A 8 -12.69 -20.58 21.88
CA THR A 8 -13.76 -21.25 21.14
C THR A 8 -14.77 -20.22 20.64
N ILE A 9 -15.32 -20.43 19.44
CA ILE A 9 -16.42 -19.65 18.89
C ILE A 9 -17.62 -20.59 18.84
N GLY A 10 -18.61 -20.36 19.70
CA GLY A 10 -19.83 -21.19 19.76
C GLY A 10 -19.57 -22.68 20.06
N GLY A 11 -18.54 -23.00 20.85
CA GLY A 11 -18.17 -24.38 21.19
C GLY A 11 -17.30 -25.09 20.14
N THR A 12 -16.95 -24.43 19.04
CA THR A 12 -15.97 -24.93 18.07
C THR A 12 -14.60 -24.26 18.28
N PRO A 13 -13.48 -25.01 18.21
CA PRO A 13 -12.15 -24.41 18.25
C PRO A 13 -11.99 -23.38 17.13
N ARG A 14 -11.37 -22.23 17.42
CA ARG A 14 -11.13 -21.18 16.42
C ARG A 14 -10.30 -21.73 15.26
N ALA A 15 -10.84 -21.66 14.04
CA ALA A 15 -10.15 -22.04 12.81
C ALA A 15 -9.08 -21.00 12.41
N ALA A 16 -7.93 -21.04 13.08
CA ALA A 16 -6.80 -20.13 12.81
C ALA A 16 -5.84 -20.63 11.71
N LYS A 17 -6.02 -21.87 11.23
CA LYS A 17 -5.18 -22.51 10.22
C LYS A 17 -6.01 -22.98 9.03
N ARG A 18 -5.46 -22.81 7.83
CA ARG A 18 -6.07 -23.29 6.58
C ARG A 18 -6.08 -24.83 6.54
N PRO A 19 -7.20 -25.49 6.18
CA PRO A 19 -7.26 -26.94 6.01
C PRO A 19 -6.39 -27.45 4.86
N ALA A 20 -5.76 -28.62 5.04
CA ALA A 20 -4.79 -29.18 4.09
C ALA A 20 -5.37 -29.59 2.72
N HIS A 21 -6.66 -29.90 2.64
CA HIS A 21 -7.32 -30.32 1.40
C HIS A 21 -7.72 -29.14 0.50
N VAL A 22 -7.71 -27.91 1.01
CA VAL A 22 -8.07 -26.72 0.25
C VAL A 22 -6.90 -26.33 -0.64
N ARG A 23 -7.01 -26.60 -1.95
CA ARG A 23 -6.02 -26.19 -2.96
C ARG A 23 -6.45 -24.90 -3.64
N ALA A 24 -5.49 -24.17 -4.19
CA ALA A 24 -5.80 -23.02 -5.03
C ALA A 24 -6.33 -23.47 -6.41
N PRO A 25 -7.09 -22.62 -7.13
CA PRO A 25 -7.50 -22.87 -8.51
C PRO A 25 -6.31 -23.08 -9.46
N ALA A 26 -6.53 -23.74 -10.60
CA ALA A 26 -5.48 -24.06 -11.56
C ALA A 26 -4.74 -22.82 -12.10
N ASP A 27 -5.45 -21.72 -12.31
CA ASP A 27 -4.91 -20.48 -12.89
C ASP A 27 -4.48 -19.45 -11.82
N TRP A 28 -4.41 -19.85 -10.56
CA TRP A 28 -4.01 -18.93 -9.49
C TRP A 28 -2.48 -18.79 -9.42
N SER A 29 -1.98 -17.57 -9.66
CA SER A 29 -0.60 -17.17 -9.33
C SER A 29 -0.60 -16.15 -8.19
N ASN A 30 0.46 -16.19 -7.39
CA ASN A 30 0.78 -15.22 -6.34
C ASN A 30 2.21 -14.67 -6.52
N ASP A 31 2.66 -14.58 -7.77
CA ASP A 31 3.93 -13.94 -8.08
C ASP A 31 3.89 -12.46 -7.66
N PRO A 32 4.99 -11.94 -7.08
CA PRO A 32 5.06 -10.54 -6.71
C PRO A 32 4.89 -9.66 -7.95
N VAL A 33 4.22 -8.52 -7.78
CA VAL A 33 4.18 -7.50 -8.83
C VAL A 33 5.61 -7.06 -9.18
N PRO A 34 5.88 -6.69 -10.44
CA PRO A 34 7.17 -6.16 -10.84
C PRO A 34 7.59 -4.98 -9.96
N ALA A 35 8.90 -4.83 -9.76
CA ALA A 35 9.43 -3.69 -9.03
C ALA A 35 8.97 -2.37 -9.68
N PRO A 36 8.64 -1.34 -8.87
CA PRO A 36 8.28 -0.04 -9.41
C PRO A 36 9.44 0.53 -10.21
N LYS A 37 9.12 1.34 -11.22
CA LYS A 37 10.13 2.10 -11.94
C LYS A 37 10.77 3.13 -11.00
N PRO A 38 12.07 3.44 -11.15
CA PRO A 38 12.69 4.56 -10.46
C PRO A 38 11.90 5.85 -10.71
N LEU A 39 11.90 6.75 -9.73
CA LEU A 39 11.34 8.10 -9.92
C LEU A 39 12.16 8.79 -11.02
N ALA A 40 11.48 9.24 -12.08
CA ALA A 40 12.06 10.18 -13.02
C ALA A 40 11.72 11.59 -12.50
N GLU A 41 12.75 12.37 -12.16
CA GLU A 41 12.55 13.79 -11.92
C GLU A 41 12.28 14.45 -13.27
N GLU A 42 11.04 14.88 -13.50
CA GLU A 42 10.75 15.79 -14.61
C GLU A 42 11.34 17.17 -14.26
N PRO A 43 12.13 17.78 -15.16
CA PRO A 43 12.68 19.10 -14.91
C PRO A 43 11.54 20.11 -14.84
N ASP A 44 11.46 20.84 -13.74
CA ASP A 44 10.46 21.88 -13.48
C ASP A 44 10.35 22.88 -14.64
N ALA A 45 11.48 23.15 -15.32
CA ALA A 45 11.62 24.10 -16.42
C ALA A 45 10.83 23.77 -17.70
N GLU A 46 10.44 22.50 -17.91
CA GLU A 46 9.62 22.10 -19.07
C GLU A 46 8.13 22.33 -18.84
N GLN A 47 7.72 22.61 -17.59
CA GLN A 47 6.34 22.89 -17.23
C GLN A 47 6.05 24.39 -17.26
N PRO A 48 4.88 24.83 -17.77
CA PRO A 48 4.49 26.24 -17.77
C PRO A 48 4.57 26.84 -16.35
N GLY A 49 5.53 27.75 -16.14
CA GLY A 49 5.73 28.42 -14.86
C GLY A 49 6.67 27.69 -13.89
N GLY A 50 7.39 26.65 -14.30
CA GLY A 50 8.40 26.01 -13.44
C GLY A 50 7.81 25.13 -12.34
N ARG A 51 6.58 24.61 -12.52
CA ARG A 51 5.79 23.99 -11.44
C ARG A 51 5.59 22.51 -11.67
N ASN A 52 5.88 21.72 -10.65
CA ASN A 52 5.67 20.27 -10.64
C ASN A 52 4.39 19.96 -9.83
N PRO A 53 3.33 19.44 -10.46
CA PRO A 53 2.05 19.17 -9.78
C PRO A 53 2.12 18.08 -8.70
N VAL A 54 3.22 17.32 -8.66
CA VAL A 54 3.48 16.27 -7.65
C VAL A 54 4.21 16.85 -6.42
N ARG A 55 4.82 18.03 -6.53
CA ARG A 55 5.43 18.71 -5.38
C ARG A 55 4.47 19.77 -4.84
N TYR A 56 4.34 19.84 -3.50
CA TYR A 56 3.50 20.78 -2.75
C TYR A 56 3.82 22.29 -2.97
N GLY A 57 4.52 22.65 -4.05
CA GLY A 57 4.80 24.02 -4.47
C GLY A 57 3.64 24.70 -5.19
N ASP A 58 2.50 24.03 -5.34
CA ASP A 58 1.30 24.60 -5.96
C ASP A 58 0.66 25.73 -5.13
N TRP A 59 1.01 25.86 -3.84
CA TRP A 59 0.55 26.97 -2.98
C TRP A 59 1.63 28.03 -2.75
N GLU A 60 2.71 28.01 -3.53
CA GLU A 60 3.77 29.02 -3.43
C GLU A 60 3.68 30.06 -4.55
N LEU A 61 3.66 31.34 -4.15
CA LEU A 61 3.78 32.49 -5.06
C LEU A 61 5.04 33.26 -4.73
N LYS A 62 6.02 33.29 -5.65
CA LYS A 62 7.32 33.96 -5.47
C LYS A 62 8.09 33.47 -4.22
N GLY A 63 7.99 32.18 -3.91
CA GLY A 63 8.65 31.57 -2.74
C GLY A 63 7.99 31.88 -1.40
N LEU A 64 6.78 32.46 -1.40
CA LEU A 64 5.93 32.55 -0.21
C LEU A 64 4.82 31.52 -0.29
N ALA A 65 4.65 30.72 0.77
CA ALA A 65 3.48 29.90 0.96
C ALA A 65 2.25 30.79 1.16
N VAL A 66 1.23 30.63 0.32
CA VAL A 66 -0.03 31.37 0.34
C VAL A 66 -1.17 30.37 0.54
N ASP A 67 -1.90 30.52 1.64
CA ASP A 67 -3.12 29.78 1.98
C ASP A 67 -4.14 30.79 2.55
N PHE A 68 -5.42 30.67 2.15
CA PHE A 68 -6.57 31.59 2.32
C PHE A 68 -6.32 33.08 2.65
#